data_AF-A0A9E5Q8F1-F1
#
_entry.id   AF-A0A9E5Q8F1-F1
#
_cell.length_a   1.000
_cell.length_b   1.000
_cell.length_c   1.000
_cell.angle_alpha   90.00
_cell.angle_beta   90.00
_cell.angle_gamma   90.00
#
_symmetry.space_group_name_H-M   'P 1'
#
loop_
_entity.id
_entity.type
_entity.pdbx_description
1 polymer ?
#
loop_
_entity_poly.entity_id
_entity_poly.type
_entity_poly.pdbx_seq_one_letter_code
_entity_poly.pdbx_strand_id
1 'polypeptide(L)' 'PDGDPNTTDDVPDVINFSMDFGSGCSTYWNEEINMTEALGIVNIFAAGNRGPIAMTMGNPANWAEDSLTNFAVGSI' A
#
# COMPACT_ATOMS: atom_id res chain seq x y z
N PRO A 1 3.45 14.49 -14.75
CA PRO A 1 2.19 15.21 -14.54
C PRO A 1 2.09 16.41 -15.50
N ASP A 2 0.97 16.56 -16.20
CA ASP A 2 0.62 17.64 -17.11
C ASP A 2 -0.03 18.84 -16.41
N GLY A 3 -0.52 18.65 -15.17
CA GLY A 3 -1.07 19.69 -14.31
C GLY A 3 -2.50 20.11 -14.64
N ASP A 4 -3.21 19.41 -15.54
CA ASP A 4 -4.62 19.65 -15.80
C ASP A 4 -5.50 18.75 -14.90
N PRO A 5 -6.22 19.30 -13.92
CA PRO A 5 -7.06 18.50 -13.03
C PRO A 5 -8.30 17.90 -13.72
N ASN A 6 -8.55 18.24 -15.00
CA ASN A 6 -9.67 17.70 -15.78
C ASN A 6 -9.29 16.48 -16.63
N THR A 7 -8.01 16.09 -16.67
CA THR A 7 -7.54 14.86 -17.32
C THR A 7 -7.20 13.80 -16.28
N THR A 8 -7.12 12.54 -16.72
CA THR A 8 -6.63 11.43 -15.89
C THR A 8 -5.17 11.10 -16.16
N ASP A 9 -4.50 11.88 -17.01
CA ASP A 9 -3.12 11.61 -17.44
C ASP A 9 -2.11 11.70 -16.27
N ASP A 10 -2.52 12.37 -15.18
CA ASP A 10 -1.75 12.53 -13.95
C ASP A 10 -2.07 11.49 -12.87
N VAL A 11 -3.08 10.66 -13.08
CA VAL A 11 -3.46 9.59 -12.15
C VAL A 11 -2.51 8.41 -12.35
N PRO A 12 -1.81 7.93 -11.30
CA PRO A 12 -0.88 6.82 -11.46
C PRO A 12 -1.63 5.49 -11.62
N ASP A 13 -1.14 4.59 -12.47
CA ASP A 13 -1.61 3.21 -12.50
C ASP A 13 -1.15 2.40 -11.27
N VAL A 14 0.01 2.77 -10.71
CA VAL A 14 0.67 2.05 -9.61
C VAL A 14 1.32 3.03 -8.64
N ILE A 15 1.15 2.82 -7.34
CA ILE A 15 1.86 3.54 -6.28
C ILE A 15 2.78 2.59 -5.52
N ASN A 16 4.05 2.97 -5.38
CA ASN A 16 5.03 2.23 -4.60
C ASN A 16 5.31 2.91 -3.26
N PHE A 17 5.09 2.17 -2.18
CA PHE A 17 5.24 2.59 -0.81
C PHE A 17 6.40 1.86 -0.13
N SER A 18 7.59 2.45 -0.22
CA SER A 18 8.79 1.99 0.49
C SER A 18 8.86 2.56 1.92
N MET A 19 7.75 2.50 2.65
CA MET A 19 7.66 2.95 4.04
C MET A 19 6.76 2.02 4.86
N ASP A 20 6.83 2.16 6.18
CA ASP A 20 5.90 1.53 7.11
C ASP A 20 5.46 2.51 8.22
N PHE A 21 4.38 2.15 8.91
CA PHE A 21 3.85 2.85 10.07
C PHE A 21 3.80 1.91 11.28
N GLY A 22 4.97 1.61 11.83
CA GLY A 22 5.09 0.84 13.06
C GLY A 22 4.62 -0.62 12.92
N SER A 23 4.13 -1.19 14.02
CA SER A 23 3.71 -2.60 14.15
C SER A 23 2.32 -2.72 14.79
N GLY A 24 1.72 -3.90 14.73
CA GLY A 24 0.34 -4.16 15.21
C GLY A 24 -0.68 -4.06 14.07
N CYS A 25 -1.98 -4.15 14.35
CA CYS A 25 -3.03 -4.12 13.33
C CYS A 25 -3.74 -2.75 13.32
N SER A 26 -3.14 -1.77 12.66
CA SER A 26 -3.72 -0.42 12.55
C SER A 26 -4.55 -0.30 11.28
N THR A 27 -5.75 0.25 11.39
CA THR A 27 -6.63 0.53 10.24
C THR A 27 -6.51 1.96 9.72
N TYR A 28 -5.47 2.70 10.15
CA TYR A 28 -5.35 4.13 9.92
C TYR A 28 -5.34 4.52 8.43
N TRP A 29 -4.79 3.67 7.56
CA TRP A 29 -4.64 3.94 6.12
C TRP A 29 -5.68 3.22 5.24
N ASN A 30 -6.64 2.51 5.86
CA ASN A 30 -7.52 1.61 5.12
C ASN A 30 -8.45 2.37 4.15
N GLU A 31 -8.93 3.54 4.57
CA GLU A 31 -9.82 4.35 3.74
C GLU A 31 -9.09 4.87 2.50
N GLU A 32 -7.87 5.40 2.65
CA GLU A 32 -7.06 5.92 1.56
C GLU A 32 -6.62 4.83 0.58
N ILE A 33 -6.27 3.65 1.10
CA ILE A 33 -5.96 2.48 0.26
C ILE A 33 -7.20 2.08 -0.54
N ASN A 34 -8.36 1.96 0.09
CA ASN A 34 -9.59 1.61 -0.63
C ASN A 34 -10.02 2.66 -1.65
N MET A 35 -9.81 3.95 -1.36
CA MET A 35 -10.08 5.03 -2.31
C MET A 35 -9.18 4.94 -3.56
N THR A 36 -7.89 4.68 -3.37
CA THR A 36 -6.94 4.56 -4.48
C THR A 36 -7.17 3.29 -5.30
N GLU A 37 -7.43 2.14 -4.66
CA GLU A 37 -7.76 0.91 -5.37
C GLU A 37 -9.10 0.99 -6.11
N ALA A 38 -10.10 1.70 -5.58
CA ALA A 38 -11.36 1.94 -6.28
C ALA A 38 -11.21 2.78 -7.56
N LEU A 39 -10.15 3.59 -7.66
CA LEU A 39 -9.77 4.29 -8.89
C LEU A 39 -9.01 3.38 -9.88
N GLY A 40 -8.79 2.10 -9.53
CA GLY A 40 -8.04 1.13 -10.32
C GLY A 40 -6.53 1.18 -10.10
N ILE A 41 -6.06 1.93 -9.10
CA ILE A 41 -4.63 2.09 -8.80
C ILE A 41 -4.12 0.89 -8.01
N VAL A 42 -2.98 0.33 -8.41
CA VAL A 42 -2.34 -0.77 -7.67
C VAL A 42 -1.42 -0.21 -6.60
N ASN A 43 -1.66 -0.58 -5.35
CA ASN A 43 -0.80 -0.20 -4.24
C ASN A 43 0.21 -1.32 -3.89
N ILE A 44 1.50 -0.98 -3.90
CA ILE A 44 2.60 -1.89 -3.57
C ILE A 44 3.30 -1.40 -2.30
N PHE A 45 3.36 -2.23 -1.27
CA PHE A 45 4.02 -1.90 0.00
C PHE A 45 5.23 -2.79 0.28
N ALA A 46 6.26 -2.20 0.87
CA ALA A 46 7.34 -2.98 1.45
C ALA A 46 6.83 -3.77 2.68
N ALA A 47 7.16 -5.06 2.77
CA ALA A 47 6.85 -5.89 3.94
C ALA A 47 7.53 -5.39 5.24
N GLY A 48 8.64 -4.66 5.08
CA GLY A 48 9.44 -4.11 6.17
C GLY A 48 10.71 -4.92 6.47
N ASN A 49 11.60 -4.34 7.27
CA ASN A 49 12.95 -4.86 7.52
C ASN A 49 13.15 -5.38 8.96
N ARG A 50 12.06 -5.74 9.66
CA ARG A 50 12.07 -6.14 11.09
C ARG A 50 12.16 -7.65 11.33
N GLY A 51 12.29 -8.45 10.28
CA GLY A 51 12.52 -9.90 10.39
C GLY A 51 13.81 -10.25 11.17
N PRO A 52 14.12 -11.54 11.36
CA PRO A 52 13.50 -12.72 10.73
C PRO A 52 12.41 -13.39 11.58
N ILE A 53 12.07 -12.82 12.74
CA ILE A 53 11.04 -13.40 13.61
C ILE A 53 9.66 -13.26 12.93
N ALA A 54 8.74 -14.18 13.22
CA ALA A 54 7.36 -14.09 12.73
C ALA A 54 6.65 -12.83 13.25
N MET A 55 5.60 -12.41 12.52
CA MET A 55 4.73 -11.27 12.88
C MET A 55 5.45 -9.91 12.93
N THR A 56 6.46 -9.70 12.07
CA THR A 56 7.21 -8.45 11.98
C THR A 56 6.80 -7.55 10.81
N MET A 57 5.72 -7.89 10.11
CA MET A 57 5.15 -7.06 9.03
C MET A 57 4.69 -5.71 9.59
N GLY A 58 5.02 -4.62 8.88
CA GLY A 58 4.59 -3.27 9.24
C GLY A 58 3.21 -2.91 8.70
N ASN A 59 2.55 -1.91 9.29
CA ASN A 59 1.36 -1.32 8.69
C ASN A 59 1.75 -0.39 7.52
N PRO A 60 0.94 -0.26 6.47
CA PRO A 60 -0.29 -1.02 6.22
C PRO A 60 -0.05 -2.36 5.50
N ALA A 61 1.19 -2.73 5.17
CA ALA A 61 1.53 -3.97 4.43
C ALA A 61 1.02 -5.29 5.06
N ASN A 62 0.58 -5.25 6.31
CA ASN A 62 0.01 -6.38 7.05
C ASN A 62 -1.52 -6.46 7.01
N TRP A 63 -2.20 -5.55 6.31
CA TRP A 63 -3.64 -5.56 6.17
C TRP A 63 -4.05 -6.26 4.87
N ALA A 64 -5.01 -7.18 4.96
CA ALA A 64 -5.56 -7.89 3.81
C ALA A 64 -7.08 -7.96 3.97
N GLU A 65 -7.79 -7.04 3.32
CA GLU A 65 -9.27 -7.03 3.31
C GLU A 65 -9.82 -8.15 2.42
N ASP A 66 -9.22 -8.33 1.24
CA ASP A 66 -9.50 -9.42 0.33
C ASP A 66 -8.21 -9.95 -0.35
N SER A 67 -8.35 -10.77 -1.39
CA SER A 67 -7.21 -11.38 -2.10
C SER A 67 -6.52 -10.47 -3.12
N LEU A 68 -7.05 -9.29 -3.40
CA LEU A 68 -6.61 -8.36 -4.44
C LEU A 68 -6.09 -7.03 -3.86
N THR A 69 -6.52 -6.67 -2.66
CA THR A 69 -6.11 -5.43 -1.99
C THR A 69 -4.74 -5.55 -1.32
N ASN A 70 -3.95 -4.48 -1.42
CA ASN A 70 -2.77 -4.21 -0.60
C ASN A 70 -1.62 -5.22 -0.75
N PHE A 71 -0.89 -5.14 -1.87
CA PHE A 71 0.17 -6.07 -2.23
C PHE A 71 1.49 -5.80 -1.48
N ALA A 72 1.90 -6.72 -0.61
CA ALA A 72 3.14 -6.60 0.17
C ALA A 72 4.32 -7.40 -0.42
N VAL A 73 5.50 -6.77 -0.49
CA VAL A 73 6.71 -7.34 -1.11
C VAL A 73 7.84 -7.55 -0.08
N GLY A 74 8.35 -8.78 0.00
CA GLY A 74 9.54 -9.15 0.79
C GLY A 74 10.85 -9.14 -0.03
N SER A 75 11.96 -9.46 0.63
CA SER A 75 13.30 -9.54 0.03
C SER A 75 13.86 -10.97 0.08
N ILE A 76 14.58 -11.37 -0.97
CA ILE A 76 15.31 -12.65 -1.10
C ILE A 76 16.82 -12.45 -1.06
#